data_AF-A0A954SQB4-F1
#
_entry.id   AF-A0A954SQB4-F1
#
_cell.length_a   1.000
_cell.length_b   1.000
_cell.length_c   1.000
_cell.angle_alpha   90.00
_cell.angle_beta   90.00
_cell.angle_gamma   90.00
#
_symmetry.space_group_name_H-M   'P 1'
#
loop_
_entity.id
_entity.type
_entity.pdbx_description
1 polymer ?
#
loop_
_entity_poly.entity_id
_entity_poly.type
_entity_poly.pdbx_seq_one_letter_code
_entity_poly.pdbx_strand_id
1 'polypeptide(L)'
;MDIRPHVIRAVFKRNFVSYFSGVIGYLFIVLFVGAGAIWAFSPEFFANNLATMDQLNRKFPWLLLFIVPAITMTCWAEEKKQGTDELLFTLPGTDLEILLGKYLAVLAIYTVAILYSLLFCGFGVLTYLTYGNFDKGLLVSNFIGYWLAGGALLAAGMLASVLT
;
A
#
# COMPACT_ATOMS: atom_id res chain seq x y z
N MET A 1 -24.14 -14.84 -11.67
CA MET A 1 -23.52 -13.49 -11.62
C MET A 1 -22.40 -13.49 -12.64
N ASP A 2 -22.64 -12.96 -13.84
CA ASP A 2 -21.59 -12.83 -14.84
C ASP A 2 -20.73 -11.62 -14.50
N ILE A 3 -19.61 -11.86 -13.81
CA ILE A 3 -18.61 -10.85 -13.50
C ILE A 3 -17.92 -10.46 -14.82
N ARG A 4 -18.04 -9.20 -15.21
CA ARG A 4 -17.46 -8.63 -16.41
C ARG A 4 -16.08 -8.03 -16.11
N PRO A 5 -14.98 -8.70 -16.53
CA PRO A 5 -13.62 -8.27 -16.17
C PRO A 5 -13.21 -6.93 -16.80
N HIS A 6 -13.87 -6.52 -17.88
CA HIS A 6 -13.60 -5.24 -18.54
C HIS A 6 -14.01 -4.04 -17.65
N VAL A 7 -15.10 -4.16 -16.89
CA VAL A 7 -15.55 -3.11 -15.95
C VAL A 7 -14.54 -2.96 -14.83
N ILE A 8 -14.13 -4.08 -14.22
CA ILE A 8 -13.11 -4.10 -13.14
C ILE A 8 -11.82 -3.43 -13.61
N ARG A 9 -11.32 -3.80 -14.79
CA ARG A 9 -10.08 -3.25 -15.34
C ARG A 9 -10.20 -1.74 -15.63
N ALA A 10 -11.35 -1.28 -16.11
CA ALA A 10 -11.58 0.14 -16.38
C ALA A 10 -11.59 0.95 -15.07
N VAL A 11 -12.32 0.48 -14.04
CA VAL A 11 -12.36 1.09 -12.71
C VAL A 11 -10.97 1.10 -12.07
N PHE A 12 -10.25 -0.03 -12.12
CA PHE A 12 -8.88 -0.14 -11.64
C PHE A 12 -7.97 0.90 -12.30
N LYS A 13 -7.93 0.93 -13.63
CA LYS A 13 -7.03 1.83 -14.37
C LYS A 13 -7.36 3.29 -14.10
N ARG A 14 -8.64 3.66 -14.08
CA ARG A 14 -9.07 5.03 -13.78
C ARG A 14 -8.60 5.47 -12.40
N ASN A 15 -8.89 4.67 -11.37
CA ASN A 15 -8.55 5.00 -9.99
C ASN A 15 -7.03 5.02 -9.80
N PHE A 16 -6.32 3.98 -10.27
CA PHE A 16 -4.87 3.91 -10.18
C PHE A 16 -4.19 5.14 -10.81
N VAL A 17 -4.59 5.53 -12.03
CA VAL A 17 -4.05 6.72 -12.69
C VAL A 17 -4.42 8.00 -11.93
N SER A 18 -5.63 8.11 -11.39
CA SER A 18 -6.06 9.28 -10.60
C SER A 18 -5.10 9.56 -9.42
N TYR A 19 -4.69 8.51 -8.70
CA TYR A 19 -3.75 8.65 -7.57
C TYR A 19 -2.38 9.20 -7.97
N PHE A 20 -1.87 8.80 -9.14
CA PHE A 20 -0.58 9.26 -9.67
C PHE A 20 -0.66 10.54 -10.51
N SER A 21 -1.87 10.97 -10.89
CA SER A 21 -2.10 12.29 -11.48
C SER A 21 -2.09 13.38 -10.41
N GLY A 22 -2.44 13.05 -9.17
CA GLY A 22 -2.39 13.95 -8.02
C GLY A 22 -1.11 13.83 -7.20
N VAL A 23 -0.85 14.83 -6.35
CA VAL A 23 0.29 14.83 -5.40
C VAL A 23 0.12 13.78 -4.30
N ILE A 24 -1.11 13.40 -4.00
CA ILE A 24 -1.48 12.54 -2.87
C ILE A 24 -0.81 11.16 -2.97
N GLY A 25 -0.83 10.52 -4.15
CA GLY A 25 -0.20 9.20 -4.34
C GLY A 25 1.31 9.22 -4.13
N TYR A 26 2.00 10.28 -4.58
CA TYR A 26 3.44 10.44 -4.35
C TYR A 26 3.74 10.73 -2.87
N LEU A 27 2.97 11.62 -2.24
CA LEU A 27 3.11 11.93 -0.82
C LEU A 27 2.99 10.66 0.02
N PHE A 28 2.02 9.81 -0.32
CA PHE A 28 1.80 8.52 0.32
C PHE A 28 3.05 7.62 0.25
N ILE A 29 3.62 7.44 -0.94
CA ILE A 29 4.82 6.60 -1.13
C ILE A 29 6.01 7.17 -0.35
N VAL A 30 6.24 8.49 -0.44
CA VAL A 30 7.37 9.14 0.26
C VAL A 30 7.23 9.01 1.78
N LEU A 31 6.03 9.22 2.33
CA LEU A 31 5.79 9.06 3.76
C LEU A 31 5.94 7.61 4.21
N PHE A 32 5.41 6.65 3.46
CA PHE A 32 5.54 5.22 3.77
C PHE A 32 7.01 4.78 3.79
N VAL A 33 7.76 5.13 2.75
CA VAL A 33 9.18 4.75 2.61
C VAL A 33 10.03 5.50 3.62
N GLY A 34 9.79 6.81 3.82
CA GLY A 34 10.52 7.65 4.76
C GLY A 34 10.32 7.23 6.22
N ALA A 35 9.06 7.03 6.65
CA ALA A 35 8.77 6.54 8.00
C ALA A 35 9.30 5.12 8.20
N GLY A 36 9.16 4.26 7.20
CA GLY A 36 9.75 2.92 7.21
C GLY A 36 11.27 2.95 7.38
N ALA A 37 11.97 3.84 6.67
CA ALA A 37 13.41 4.01 6.79
C ALA A 37 13.84 4.47 8.19
N ILE A 38 13.15 5.49 8.74
CA ILE A 38 13.46 6.03 10.07
C ILE A 38 13.31 4.95 11.15
N TRP A 39 12.29 4.09 11.05
CA TRP A 39 12.07 3.02 12.01
C TRP A 39 12.97 1.80 11.78
N ALA A 40 13.33 1.50 10.54
CA ALA A 40 14.25 0.41 10.20
C ALA A 40 15.68 0.71 10.70
N PHE A 41 16.17 1.93 10.46
CA PHE A 41 17.54 2.35 10.78
C PHE A 41 17.60 3.17 12.08
N SER A 42 16.97 2.64 13.13
CA SER A 42 17.03 3.26 14.46
C SER A 42 18.42 3.05 15.12
N PRO A 43 18.76 3.79 16.19
CA PRO A 43 20.02 3.56 16.91
C PRO A 43 20.22 2.12 17.40
N GLU A 44 19.12 1.41 17.70
CA GLU A 44 19.15 0.00 18.08
C GLU A 44 19.68 -0.92 16.97
N PHE A 45 19.41 -0.59 15.70
CA PHE A 45 19.94 -1.33 14.55
C PHE A 45 21.48 -1.28 14.55
N PHE A 46 22.04 -0.08 14.74
CA PHE A 46 23.48 0.14 14.79
C PHE A 46 24.11 -0.45 16.06
N ALA A 47 23.41 -0.42 17.19
CA ALA A 47 23.90 -1.01 18.45
C ALA A 47 23.96 -2.55 18.39
N ASN A 48 22.98 -3.19 17.76
CA ASN A 48 22.94 -4.65 17.62
C ASN A 48 23.91 -5.17 16.55
N ASN A 49 24.33 -4.32 15.60
CA ASN A 49 25.23 -4.66 14.48
C ASN A 49 24.77 -5.90 13.68
N LEU A 50 23.45 -6.09 13.59
CA LEU A 50 22.82 -7.16 12.82
C LEU A 50 22.09 -6.55 11.63
N ALA A 51 22.37 -7.05 10.43
CA ALA A 51 21.73 -6.63 9.19
C ALA A 51 20.29 -7.20 9.05
N THR A 52 19.46 -7.01 10.07
CA THR A 52 18.09 -7.52 10.16
C THR A 52 17.09 -6.37 10.26
N MET A 53 15.88 -6.57 9.73
CA MET A 53 14.79 -5.59 9.76
C MET A 53 13.85 -5.76 10.98
N ASP A 54 14.38 -6.22 12.14
CA ASP A 54 13.54 -6.54 13.30
C ASP A 54 12.86 -5.31 13.91
N GLN A 55 13.55 -4.17 13.90
CA GLN A 55 13.03 -2.89 14.35
C GLN A 55 11.82 -2.46 13.51
N LEU A 56 11.93 -2.62 12.18
CA LEU A 56 10.82 -2.35 11.28
C LEU A 56 9.68 -3.34 11.51
N ASN A 57 9.95 -4.65 11.69
CA ASN A 57 8.92 -5.66 11.95
C ASN A 57 8.04 -5.28 13.16
N ARG A 58 8.67 -4.79 14.24
CA ARG A 58 7.95 -4.36 15.46
C ARG A 58 7.12 -3.10 15.25
N LYS A 59 7.56 -2.19 14.38
CA LYS A 59 6.88 -0.90 14.12
C LYS A 59 5.93 -0.94 12.93
N PHE A 60 6.00 -1.99 12.10
CA PHE A 60 5.20 -2.12 10.89
C PHE A 60 3.68 -2.09 11.13
N PRO A 61 3.12 -2.72 12.18
CA PRO A 61 1.69 -2.61 12.46
C PRO A 61 1.23 -1.16 12.69
N TRP A 62 2.06 -0.33 13.31
CA TRP A 62 1.78 1.09 13.52
C TRP A 62 1.79 1.86 12.19
N LEU A 63 2.70 1.50 11.29
CA LEU A 63 2.74 2.03 9.93
C LEU A 63 1.42 1.73 9.22
N LEU A 64 0.98 0.47 9.27
CA LEU A 64 -0.27 0.02 8.64
C LEU A 64 -1.51 0.73 9.20
N LEU A 65 -1.57 0.95 10.51
CA LEU A 65 -2.71 1.63 11.14
C LEU A 65 -2.88 3.08 10.66
N PHE A 66 -1.80 3.76 10.28
CA PHE A 66 -1.89 5.10 9.72
C PHE A 66 -2.15 5.08 8.20
N ILE A 67 -1.52 4.13 7.52
CA ILE A 67 -1.53 3.99 6.06
C ILE A 67 -2.90 3.52 5.55
N VAL A 68 -3.50 2.53 6.22
CA VAL A 68 -4.76 1.91 5.76
C VAL A 68 -5.89 2.94 5.69
N PRO A 69 -6.20 3.72 6.74
CA PRO A 69 -7.23 4.77 6.68
C PRO A 69 -6.91 5.84 5.64
N ALA A 70 -5.65 6.23 5.50
CA ALA A 70 -5.25 7.28 4.57
C ALA A 70 -5.53 6.90 3.10
N ILE A 71 -5.27 5.65 2.70
CA ILE A 71 -5.57 5.19 1.34
C ILE A 71 -7.06 4.87 1.17
N THR A 72 -7.72 4.28 2.18
CA THR A 72 -9.13 3.89 2.03
C THR A 72 -10.07 5.09 1.99
N MET A 73 -9.80 6.14 2.77
CA MET A 73 -10.62 7.36 2.79
C MET A 73 -10.59 8.11 1.46
N THR A 74 -9.43 8.18 0.79
CA THR A 74 -9.29 8.85 -0.51
C THR A 74 -10.08 8.13 -1.62
N CYS A 75 -10.22 6.81 -1.51
CA CYS A 75 -10.87 5.97 -2.52
C CYS A 75 -12.38 6.22 -2.70
N TRP A 76 -13.06 6.75 -1.68
CA TRP A 76 -14.50 7.08 -1.70
C TRP A 76 -14.76 8.58 -1.58
N ALA A 77 -13.92 9.32 -0.84
CA ALA A 77 -14.10 10.76 -0.67
C ALA A 77 -13.91 11.56 -1.97
N GLU A 78 -13.03 11.11 -2.88
CA GLU A 78 -12.82 11.80 -4.17
C GLU A 78 -14.04 11.70 -5.09
N GLU A 79 -14.74 10.58 -5.11
CA GLU A 79 -15.94 10.42 -5.94
C GLU A 79 -17.12 11.22 -5.40
N LYS A 80 -17.30 11.22 -4.08
CA LYS A 80 -18.32 12.02 -3.39
C LYS A 80 -18.08 13.52 -3.55
N LYS A 81 -16.81 13.96 -3.56
CA LYS A 81 -16.43 15.37 -3.77
C LYS A 81 -16.61 15.83 -5.21
N GLN A 82 -16.42 14.93 -6.19
CA GLN A 82 -16.55 15.25 -7.62
C GLN A 82 -17.99 15.09 -8.15
N GLY A 83 -18.94 14.60 -7.34
CA GLY A 83 -20.31 14.35 -7.77
C GLY A 83 -20.43 13.20 -8.78
N THR A 84 -19.37 12.40 -8.94
CA THR A 84 -19.30 11.29 -9.91
C THR A 84 -19.92 10.01 -9.39
N ASP A 85 -20.37 9.96 -8.13
CA ASP A 85 -21.07 8.82 -7.53
C ASP A 85 -22.31 8.45 -8.36
N GLU A 86 -23.06 9.45 -8.82
CA GLU A 86 -24.29 9.26 -9.62
C GLU A 86 -23.98 8.66 -11.01
N LEU A 87 -22.85 9.05 -11.60
CA LEU A 87 -22.35 8.50 -12.87
C LEU A 87 -21.81 7.08 -12.71
N LEU A 88 -21.29 6.72 -11.53
CA LEU A 88 -20.80 5.38 -11.23
C LEU A 88 -21.96 4.40 -11.01
N PHE A 89 -23.03 4.83 -10.35
CA PHE A 89 -24.24 4.03 -10.12
C PHE A 89 -25.14 3.90 -11.36
N THR A 90 -24.99 4.80 -12.33
CA THR A 90 -25.68 4.69 -13.63
C THR A 90 -24.90 3.88 -14.67
N LEU A 91 -23.63 3.56 -14.38
CA LEU A 91 -22.86 2.62 -15.20
C LEU A 91 -23.50 1.23 -15.07
N PRO A 92 -23.65 0.47 -16.17
CA PRO A 92 -24.20 -0.87 -16.14
C PRO A 92 -23.13 -1.81 -15.57
N GLY A 93 -22.81 -1.70 -14.28
CA GLY A 93 -21.81 -2.44 -13.50
C GLY A 93 -22.46 -3.00 -12.24
N THR A 94 -22.03 -4.16 -11.77
CA THR A 94 -22.47 -4.64 -10.44
C THR A 94 -21.61 -3.98 -9.36
N ASP A 95 -22.17 -3.70 -8.19
CA ASP A 95 -21.45 -3.06 -7.07
C ASP A 95 -20.18 -3.84 -6.68
N LEU A 96 -20.22 -5.18 -6.82
CA LEU A 96 -19.07 -6.06 -6.59
C LEU A 96 -17.92 -5.83 -7.59
N GLU A 97 -18.22 -5.58 -8.87
CA GLU A 97 -17.19 -5.26 -9.89
C GLU A 97 -16.48 -3.95 -9.57
N ILE A 98 -17.25 -2.95 -9.13
CA ILE A 98 -16.72 -1.64 -8.74
C ILE A 98 -15.84 -1.77 -7.49
N LEU A 99 -16.32 -2.48 -6.47
CA LEU A 99 -15.58 -2.74 -5.23
C LEU A 99 -14.25 -3.45 -5.50
N LEU A 100 -14.26 -4.51 -6.31
CA LEU A 100 -13.04 -5.23 -6.69
C LEU A 100 -12.07 -4.34 -7.46
N GLY A 101 -12.56 -3.52 -8.39
CA GLY A 101 -11.72 -2.58 -9.15
C GLY A 101 -11.04 -1.55 -8.26
N LYS A 102 -11.76 -0.99 -7.28
CA LYS A 102 -11.21 -0.07 -6.29
C LYS A 102 -10.20 -0.74 -5.36
N TYR A 103 -10.53 -1.92 -4.84
CA TYR A 103 -9.63 -2.67 -3.97
C TYR A 103 -8.30 -2.97 -4.67
N LEU A 104 -8.35 -3.43 -5.92
CA LEU A 104 -7.14 -3.68 -6.71
C LEU A 104 -6.33 -2.40 -6.94
N ALA A 105 -6.96 -1.24 -7.13
CA ALA A 105 -6.26 0.02 -7.31
C ALA A 105 -5.48 0.42 -6.03
N VAL A 106 -6.15 0.33 -4.87
CA VAL A 106 -5.54 0.59 -3.56
C VAL A 106 -4.43 -0.41 -3.24
N LEU A 107 -4.67 -1.69 -3.49
CA LEU A 107 -3.68 -2.75 -3.31
C LEU A 107 -2.45 -2.51 -4.22
N ALA A 108 -2.65 -2.06 -5.46
CA ALA A 108 -1.55 -1.77 -6.38
C ALA A 108 -0.69 -0.59 -5.89
N ILE A 109 -1.29 0.48 -5.37
CA ILE A 109 -0.55 1.62 -4.80
C ILE A 109 0.26 1.16 -3.59
N TYR A 110 -0.36 0.39 -2.71
CA TYR A 110 0.33 -0.21 -1.56
C TYR A 110 1.49 -1.13 -2.00
N THR A 111 1.29 -1.91 -3.05
CA THR A 111 2.32 -2.78 -3.62
C THR A 111 3.49 -1.97 -4.17
N VAL A 112 3.24 -0.85 -4.85
CA VAL A 112 4.28 0.07 -5.32
C VAL A 112 5.06 0.65 -4.14
N ALA A 113 4.38 1.07 -3.06
CA ALA A 113 5.03 1.60 -1.87
C ALA A 113 5.94 0.56 -1.17
N ILE A 114 5.46 -0.67 -1.01
CA ILE A 114 6.26 -1.80 -0.50
C ILE A 114 7.46 -2.08 -1.38
N LEU A 115 7.26 -2.13 -2.70
CA LEU A 115 8.32 -2.44 -3.64
C LEU A 115 9.40 -1.36 -3.62
N TYR A 116 9.01 -0.09 -3.52
CA TYR A 116 9.94 1.03 -3.38
C TYR A 116 10.72 0.93 -2.05
N SER A 117 10.04 0.60 -0.95
CA SER A 117 10.69 0.37 0.35
C SER A 117 11.66 -0.81 0.30
N LEU A 118 11.31 -1.91 -0.37
CA LEU A 118 12.17 -3.08 -0.54
C LEU A 118 13.41 -2.74 -1.36
N LEU A 119 13.27 -1.98 -2.46
CA LEU A 119 14.39 -1.60 -3.30
C LEU A 119 15.32 -0.61 -2.61
N PHE A 120 14.77 0.44 -1.97
CA PHE A 120 15.57 1.48 -1.33
C PHE A 120 16.11 1.05 0.03
N CYS A 121 15.23 0.77 1.01
CA CYS A 121 15.67 0.40 2.36
C CYS A 121 16.22 -1.02 2.43
N GLY A 122 15.54 -1.97 1.79
CA GLY A 122 15.94 -3.38 1.81
C GLY A 122 17.24 -3.60 1.06
N PHE A 123 17.19 -3.61 -0.27
CA PHE A 123 18.37 -3.91 -1.08
C PHE A 123 19.39 -2.77 -1.11
N GLY A 124 18.96 -1.52 -1.30
CA GLY A 124 19.88 -0.38 -1.42
C GLY A 124 20.72 -0.15 -0.17
N VAL A 125 20.07 0.18 0.94
CA VAL A 125 20.76 0.55 2.18
C VAL A 125 21.49 -0.64 2.82
N LEU A 126 20.89 -1.84 2.90
CA LEU A 126 21.60 -2.99 3.48
C LEU A 126 22.79 -3.45 2.64
N THR A 127 22.69 -3.41 1.31
CA THR A 127 23.87 -3.72 0.47
C THR A 127 25.00 -2.73 0.72
N TYR A 128 24.67 -1.44 0.87
CA TYR A 128 25.64 -0.40 1.16
C TYR A 128 26.29 -0.56 2.55
N LEU A 129 25.50 -0.83 3.59
CA LEU A 129 26.00 -0.95 4.96
C LEU A 129 26.75 -2.25 5.24
N THR A 130 26.34 -3.36 4.61
CA THR A 130 26.86 -4.70 4.90
C THR A 130 27.75 -5.25 3.79
N TYR A 131 28.10 -4.44 2.78
CA TYR A 131 28.83 -4.86 1.58
C TYR A 131 28.21 -6.10 0.90
N GLY A 132 26.88 -6.23 0.99
CA GLY A 132 26.13 -7.36 0.43
C GLY A 132 26.06 -8.64 1.29
N ASN A 133 26.66 -8.66 2.48
CA ASN A 133 26.65 -9.81 3.40
C ASN A 133 25.44 -9.81 4.34
N PHE A 134 24.22 -9.87 3.81
CA PHE A 134 22.99 -9.97 4.59
C PHE A 134 22.06 -11.07 4.04
N ASP A 135 21.16 -11.55 4.89
CA ASP A 135 20.21 -12.60 4.52
C ASP A 135 19.08 -12.03 3.64
N LYS A 136 19.21 -12.25 2.32
CA LYS A 136 18.21 -11.86 1.32
C LYS A 136 16.91 -12.65 1.45
N GLY A 137 16.99 -13.90 1.91
CA GLY A 137 15.81 -14.75 2.12
C GLY A 137 14.94 -14.19 3.23
N LEU A 138 15.56 -13.86 4.37
CA LEU A 138 14.90 -13.22 5.51
C LEU A 138 14.30 -11.85 5.13
N LEU A 139 15.02 -11.06 4.32
CA LEU A 139 14.50 -9.78 3.84
C LEU A 139 13.23 -9.98 3.01
N VAL A 140 13.28 -10.84 1.99
CA VAL A 140 12.13 -11.08 1.11
C VAL A 140 10.95 -11.65 1.88
N SER A 141 11.17 -12.58 2.82
CA SER A 141 10.09 -13.14 3.63
C SER A 141 9.40 -12.08 4.49
N ASN A 142 10.14 -11.15 5.09
CA ASN A 142 9.54 -10.04 5.85
C ASN A 142 8.66 -9.17 4.96
N PHE A 143 9.13 -8.80 3.76
CA PHE A 143 8.36 -7.96 2.84
C PHE A 143 7.13 -8.66 2.25
N ILE A 144 7.17 -9.99 2.07
CA ILE A 144 5.98 -10.77 1.73
C ILE A 144 4.98 -10.73 2.88
N GLY A 145 5.45 -10.90 4.13
CA GLY A 145 4.61 -10.78 5.32
C GLY A 145 3.94 -9.42 5.44
N TYR A 146 4.70 -8.35 5.18
CA TYR A 146 4.18 -6.99 5.11
C TYR A 146 3.10 -6.82 4.05
N TRP A 147 3.32 -7.36 2.85
CA TRP A 147 2.36 -7.28 1.75
C TRP A 147 1.04 -7.99 2.09
N LEU A 148 1.12 -9.18 2.68
CA LEU A 148 -0.06 -9.95 3.12
C LEU A 148 -0.81 -9.23 4.25
N ALA A 149 -0.10 -8.73 5.26
CA ALA A 149 -0.69 -8.02 6.40
C ALA A 149 -1.40 -6.73 5.95
N GLY A 150 -0.76 -5.95 5.07
CA GLY A 150 -1.36 -4.74 4.52
C GLY A 150 -2.54 -5.03 3.61
N GLY A 151 -2.47 -6.05 2.76
CA GLY A 151 -3.59 -6.48 1.92
C GLY A 151 -4.83 -6.84 2.74
N ALA A 152 -4.66 -7.61 3.83
CA ALA A 152 -5.75 -7.97 4.73
C ALA A 152 -6.37 -6.75 5.42
N LEU A 153 -5.56 -5.81 5.92
CA LEU A 153 -6.06 -4.60 6.57
C LEU A 153 -6.72 -3.63 5.59
N LEU A 154 -6.23 -3.54 4.35
CA LEU A 154 -6.87 -2.74 3.29
C LEU A 154 -8.26 -3.29 2.94
N ALA A 155 -8.41 -4.61 2.88
CA ALA A 155 -9.72 -5.24 2.68
C ALA A 155 -10.66 -4.91 3.85
N ALA A 156 -10.19 -5.04 5.09
CA ALA A 156 -10.97 -4.68 6.28
C ALA A 156 -11.35 -3.18 6.31
N GLY A 157 -10.41 -2.29 5.96
CA GLY A 157 -10.63 -0.86 5.90
C GLY A 157 -11.62 -0.45 4.81
N MET A 158 -11.63 -1.14 3.66
CA MET A 158 -12.65 -0.93 2.63
C MET A 158 -14.03 -1.39 3.09
N LEU A 159 -14.13 -2.56 3.75
CA LEU A 159 -15.39 -3.01 4.33
C LEU A 159 -15.93 -2.02 5.36
N ALA A 160 -15.07 -1.49 6.23
CA ALA A 160 -15.45 -0.47 7.20
C ALA A 160 -15.98 0.80 6.51
N SER A 161 -15.32 1.27 5.44
CA SER A 161 -15.74 2.45 4.68
C SER A 161 -17.06 2.28 3.93
N VAL A 162 -17.50 1.04 3.64
CA VAL A 162 -18.80 0.77 3.01
C VAL A 162 -19.92 0.80 4.04
N LEU A 163 -19.62 0.47 5.30
CA LEU A 163 -20.61 0.43 6.38
C LEU A 163 -20.93 1.82 6.99
N THR A 164 -20.09 2.84 6.74
CA THR A 164 -20.24 4.24 7.20
C THR A 164 -20.57 5.19 6.07
#